data_AF-A0AA43L2T4-F1
#
_entry.id   AF-A0AA43L2T4-F1
#
_cell.length_a   1.000
_cell.length_b   1.000
_cell.length_c   1.000
_cell.angle_alpha   90.00
_cell.angle_beta   90.00
_cell.angle_gamma   90.00
#
_symmetry.space_group_name_H-M   'P 1'
#
loop_
_entity.id
_entity.type
_entity.pdbx_description
1 polymer ?
#
loop_
_entity_poly.entity_id
_entity_poly.type
_entity_poly.pdbx_seq_one_letter_code
_entity_poly.pdbx_strand_id
1 'polypeptide(L)'
;MANIDNDMELENEGSAGKFERFLFLMIPIIFTLVLLGVLLTLFNMDIRNNVLEVANKIPILEKWVPDPPTDPSKPKEESKKQEVSSNSTIKELKAQLAQQADELKKVSDEKTAQDTKVQALESQIEGMKTEAAAAAEVNTEATEDPYQKQVTDLAKLYAGMKASKAAPIMENLTTEEMVQIFSVMNKASKTAILEKMDPKKAADVTIKLKETTSSSDMAIAALQSRLKKEAGTTQTTKTSANLDKEKLNQTFSSMTPANAASLLGEMYKISPDKVVTIMNTVSDSVRSSILGEMTKNDSAQTAKIVNRLMGAK
;
A
#
# COMPACT_ATOMS: atom_id res chain seq x y z
N MET A 1 43.31 10.62 51.83
CA MET A 1 41.88 10.73 51.46
C MET A 1 41.44 12.09 51.98
N ALA A 2 41.05 12.97 51.05
CA ALA A 2 40.86 14.40 51.29
C ALA A 2 39.67 14.67 52.22
N ASN A 3 39.86 15.54 53.20
CA ASN A 3 38.79 16.26 53.88
C ASN A 3 38.93 17.73 53.46
N ILE A 4 37.87 18.24 52.85
CA ILE A 4 37.76 19.61 52.35
C ILE A 4 37.21 20.43 53.52
N ASP A 5 38.09 21.18 54.18
CA ASP A 5 37.67 22.26 55.07
C ASP A 5 37.15 23.42 54.22
N ASN A 6 35.85 23.66 54.30
CA ASN A 6 35.19 24.83 53.72
C ASN A 6 35.30 25.98 54.72
N ASP A 7 36.35 26.79 54.58
CA ASP A 7 36.40 28.13 55.14
C ASP A 7 35.43 29.04 54.37
N MET A 8 34.23 29.23 54.92
CA MET A 8 33.38 30.38 54.60
C MET A 8 33.79 31.53 55.50
N GLU A 9 34.73 32.34 55.01
CA GLU A 9 34.98 33.69 55.50
C GLU A 9 33.71 34.53 55.31
N LEU A 10 33.09 34.92 56.42
CA LEU A 10 32.10 36.00 56.48
C LEU A 10 32.44 36.92 57.65
N GLU A 11 33.55 37.64 57.50
CA GLU A 11 33.78 38.88 58.23
C GLU A 11 33.23 40.05 57.41
N ASN A 12 32.12 40.63 57.84
CA ASN A 12 31.91 42.08 57.74
C ASN A 12 30.83 42.55 58.74
N GLU A 13 31.26 42.83 59.97
CA GLU A 13 30.46 43.58 60.93
C GLU A 13 30.45 45.08 60.58
N GLY A 14 29.26 45.61 60.30
CA GLY A 14 29.10 47.06 60.15
C GLY A 14 27.66 47.46 59.85
N SER A 15 26.82 47.57 60.89
CA SER A 15 25.46 48.13 60.85
C SER A 15 24.31 47.25 60.29
N ALA A 16 24.58 46.11 59.65
CA ALA A 16 23.54 45.19 59.17
C ALA A 16 22.97 44.21 60.23
N GLY A 17 23.62 44.04 61.39
CA GLY A 17 23.35 42.91 62.29
C GLY A 17 21.94 42.80 62.91
N LYS A 18 21.16 43.89 63.00
CA LYS A 18 19.76 43.84 63.49
C LYS A 18 18.76 43.63 62.37
N PHE A 19 18.97 44.26 61.22
CA PHE A 19 18.09 44.12 60.06
C PHE A 19 18.33 42.80 59.31
N GLU A 20 19.57 42.33 59.24
CA GLU A 20 19.91 41.02 58.68
C GLU A 20 19.36 39.88 59.55
N ARG A 21 19.43 40.00 60.88
CA ARG A 21 18.74 39.06 61.79
C ARG A 21 17.23 39.13 61.67
N PHE A 22 16.66 40.32 61.46
CA PHE A 22 15.22 40.48 61.19
C PHE A 22 14.82 39.87 59.85
N LEU A 23 15.60 40.06 58.79
CA LEU A 23 15.34 39.55 57.45
C LEU A 23 15.54 38.01 57.39
N PHE A 24 16.57 37.49 58.08
CA PHE A 24 16.76 36.05 58.27
C PHE A 24 15.62 35.39 59.07
N LEU A 25 15.02 36.10 60.04
CA LEU A 25 13.84 35.64 60.76
C LEU A 25 12.54 35.81 59.96
N MET A 26 12.42 36.85 59.14
CA MET A 26 11.21 37.16 58.36
C MET A 26 11.04 36.29 57.12
N ILE A 27 12.14 35.93 56.43
CA ILE A 27 12.08 35.07 55.24
C ILE A 27 11.33 33.76 55.49
N PRO A 28 11.64 32.96 56.54
CA PRO A 28 10.89 31.73 56.80
C PRO A 28 9.42 32.00 57.16
N ILE A 29 9.12 33.10 57.86
CA ILE A 29 7.74 33.47 58.20
C ILE A 29 6.93 33.81 56.94
N ILE A 30 7.45 34.65 56.06
CA ILE A 30 6.78 35.03 54.81
C ILE A 30 6.61 33.81 53.90
N PHE A 31 7.64 32.97 53.80
CA PHE A 31 7.54 31.70 53.05
C PHE A 31 6.43 30.81 53.60
N THR A 32 6.31 30.67 54.93
CA THR A 32 5.21 29.90 55.54
C THR A 32 3.84 30.51 55.30
N LEU A 33 3.70 31.85 55.30
CA LEU A 33 2.43 32.52 55.00
C LEU A 33 2.00 32.30 53.55
N VAL A 34 2.94 32.35 52.60
CA VAL A 34 2.66 32.06 51.19
C VAL A 34 2.28 30.60 51.01
N LEU A 35 3.01 29.67 51.64
CA LEU A 35 2.69 28.24 51.61
C LEU A 35 1.31 27.96 52.21
N LEU A 36 0.98 28.56 53.36
CA LEU A 36 -0.35 28.48 53.97
C LEU A 36 -1.42 29.08 53.07
N GLY A 37 -1.15 30.22 52.42
CA GLY A 37 -2.08 30.86 51.50
C GLY A 37 -2.44 29.94 50.33
N VAL A 38 -1.42 29.33 49.70
CA VAL A 38 -1.64 28.32 48.64
C VAL A 38 -2.38 27.11 49.20
N LEU A 39 -2.03 26.63 50.40
CA LEU A 39 -2.74 25.51 51.03
C LEU A 39 -4.21 25.82 51.30
N LEU A 40 -4.53 27.05 51.74
CA LEU A 40 -5.90 27.54 51.92
C LEU A 40 -6.66 27.61 50.58
N THR A 41 -5.99 27.93 49.47
CA THR A 41 -6.63 27.89 48.15
C THR A 41 -7.01 26.46 47.70
N LEU A 42 -6.33 25.43 48.21
CA LEU A 42 -6.60 24.04 47.90
C LEU A 42 -7.62 23.37 48.86
N PHE A 43 -7.90 23.98 50.02
CA PHE A 43 -8.89 23.47 50.98
C PHE A 43 -10.32 24.00 50.74
N ASN A 44 -11.30 23.21 51.21
CA ASN A 44 -12.75 23.47 51.12
C ASN A 44 -13.21 24.71 51.93
N MET A 45 -14.40 25.24 51.65
CA MET A 45 -14.93 26.51 52.18
C MET A 45 -14.98 26.60 53.72
N ASP A 46 -15.22 25.47 54.40
CA ASP A 46 -15.36 25.41 55.86
C ASP A 46 -14.08 25.79 56.62
N ILE A 47 -12.91 25.40 56.10
CA ILE A 47 -11.62 25.69 56.75
C ILE A 47 -11.28 27.18 56.61
N ARG A 48 -11.65 27.79 55.48
CA ARG A 48 -11.46 29.23 55.26
C ARG A 48 -12.31 30.06 56.22
N ASN A 49 -13.57 29.68 56.43
CA ASN A 49 -14.45 30.36 57.37
C ASN A 49 -13.93 30.27 58.82
N ASN A 50 -13.47 29.10 59.24
CA ASN A 50 -12.91 28.91 60.59
C ASN A 50 -11.61 29.71 60.81
N VAL A 51 -10.76 29.84 59.79
CA VAL A 51 -9.55 30.66 59.85
C VAL A 51 -9.87 32.15 59.91
N LEU A 52 -10.88 32.63 59.17
CA LEU A 52 -11.34 34.01 59.22
C LEU A 52 -11.91 34.37 60.60
N GLU A 53 -12.66 33.46 61.24
CA GLU A 53 -13.17 33.68 62.59
C GLU A 53 -12.05 33.80 63.64
N VAL A 54 -10.99 33.00 63.50
CA VAL A 54 -9.81 33.07 64.38
C VAL A 54 -9.00 34.34 64.13
N ALA A 55 -8.88 34.78 62.86
CA ALA A 55 -8.18 36.01 62.50
C ALA A 55 -8.87 37.26 63.09
N ASN A 56 -10.20 37.29 63.13
CA ASN A 56 -10.97 38.37 63.74
C ASN A 56 -10.86 38.45 65.27
N LYS A 57 -10.42 37.38 65.95
CA LYS A 57 -10.21 37.37 67.41
C LYS A 57 -8.86 37.96 67.84
N ILE A 58 -8.00 38.33 66.89
CA ILE A 58 -6.72 38.96 67.16
C ILE A 58 -6.90 40.49 67.11
N PRO A 59 -6.76 41.21 68.24
CA PRO A 59 -7.12 42.64 68.35
C PRO A 59 -6.30 43.59 67.45
N ILE A 60 -5.29 43.10 66.76
CA ILE A 60 -4.43 43.88 65.86
C ILE A 60 -4.90 43.77 64.40
N LEU A 61 -5.65 42.72 64.03
CA LEU A 61 -6.02 42.41 62.64
C LEU A 61 -7.47 42.80 62.29
N GLU A 62 -8.29 43.18 63.27
CA GLU A 62 -9.70 43.57 63.13
C GLU A 62 -9.93 44.70 62.11
N LYS A 63 -8.93 45.53 61.83
CA LYS A 63 -9.05 46.66 60.89
C LYS A 63 -8.71 46.35 59.43
N TRP A 64 -8.20 45.16 59.15
CA TRP A 64 -7.71 44.79 57.81
C TRP A 64 -8.34 43.50 57.26
N VAL A 65 -9.15 42.80 58.06
CA VAL A 65 -9.85 41.57 57.68
C VAL A 65 -11.34 41.88 57.45
N PRO A 66 -11.90 41.56 56.27
CA PRO A 66 -13.33 41.71 56.00
C PRO A 66 -14.16 40.74 56.87
N ASP A 67 -15.21 41.26 57.52
CA ASP A 67 -16.12 40.45 58.33
C ASP A 67 -16.90 39.43 57.49
N PRO A 68 -17.11 38.20 58.00
CA PRO A 68 -17.98 37.23 57.35
C PRO A 68 -19.44 37.72 57.36
N PRO A 69 -20.21 37.51 56.28
CA PRO A 69 -21.56 38.04 56.18
C PRO A 69 -22.54 37.25 57.08
N THR A 70 -23.13 37.91 58.08
CA THR A 70 -24.28 37.42 58.84
C THR A 70 -25.42 38.45 58.87
N ASP A 71 -26.48 38.13 58.09
CA ASP A 71 -27.92 38.46 58.22
C ASP A 71 -28.44 39.92 58.08
N PRO A 72 -29.69 40.17 57.61
CA PRO A 72 -29.98 41.07 56.50
C PRO A 72 -31.11 42.03 56.90
N SER A 73 -30.87 43.03 57.73
CA SER A 73 -31.98 43.89 58.20
C SER A 73 -31.54 45.30 58.61
N LYS A 74 -31.16 46.13 57.62
CA LYS A 74 -31.90 47.35 57.20
C LYS A 74 -31.01 48.30 56.37
N PRO A 75 -31.61 49.11 55.49
CA PRO A 75 -30.96 49.64 54.29
C PRO A 75 -30.53 51.10 54.42
N LYS A 76 -29.50 51.52 53.66
CA LYS A 76 -29.55 52.68 52.74
C LYS A 76 -28.22 52.97 52.02
N GLU A 77 -28.35 53.08 50.70
CA GLU A 77 -27.69 54.04 49.79
C GLU A 77 -26.44 53.67 48.96
N GLU A 78 -25.79 52.51 49.15
CA GLU A 78 -24.80 52.00 48.17
C GLU A 78 -25.38 51.01 47.14
N SER A 79 -26.61 50.55 47.37
CA SER A 79 -27.27 49.47 46.62
C SER A 79 -27.51 49.79 45.15
N LYS A 80 -27.66 51.06 44.74
CA LYS A 80 -27.98 51.39 43.33
C LYS A 80 -26.80 51.29 42.35
N LYS A 81 -25.54 51.45 42.80
CA LYS A 81 -24.35 51.24 41.94
C LYS A 81 -23.89 49.78 41.94
N GLN A 82 -24.08 49.10 43.06
CA GLN A 82 -23.79 47.68 43.19
C GLN A 82 -24.83 46.82 42.47
N GLU A 83 -26.12 47.17 42.46
CA GLU A 83 -27.17 46.45 41.71
C GLU A 83 -27.01 46.57 40.19
N VAL A 84 -26.55 47.73 39.68
CA VAL A 84 -26.29 47.91 38.23
C VAL A 84 -25.05 47.12 37.80
N SER A 85 -23.99 47.14 38.60
CA SER A 85 -22.78 46.32 38.36
C SER A 85 -23.07 44.83 38.52
N SER A 86 -23.89 44.44 39.50
CA SER A 86 -24.31 43.05 39.69
C SER A 86 -25.20 42.58 38.54
N ASN A 87 -26.12 43.41 38.04
CA ASN A 87 -26.95 43.06 36.88
C ASN A 87 -26.15 42.98 35.58
N SER A 88 -25.15 43.85 35.36
CA SER A 88 -24.28 43.74 34.19
C SER A 88 -23.43 42.48 34.25
N THR A 89 -22.85 42.17 35.42
CA THR A 89 -22.07 40.95 35.64
C THR A 89 -22.94 39.69 35.53
N ILE A 90 -24.18 39.71 36.05
CA ILE A 90 -25.14 38.60 35.87
C ILE A 90 -25.54 38.43 34.41
N LYS A 91 -25.73 39.52 33.65
CA LYS A 91 -25.98 39.45 32.20
C LYS A 91 -24.79 38.87 31.45
N GLU A 92 -23.58 39.27 31.81
CA GLU A 92 -22.34 38.80 31.18
C GLU A 92 -22.05 37.34 31.52
N LEU A 93 -22.23 36.92 32.77
CA LEU A 93 -22.17 35.51 33.15
C LEU A 93 -23.26 34.69 32.44
N LYS A 94 -24.49 35.19 32.32
CA LYS A 94 -25.54 34.50 31.55
C LYS A 94 -25.19 34.38 30.07
N ALA A 95 -24.59 35.41 29.49
CA ALA A 95 -24.10 35.38 28.11
C ALA A 95 -22.96 34.38 27.95
N GLN A 96 -21.98 34.35 28.86
CA GLN A 96 -20.90 33.37 28.86
C GLN A 96 -21.40 31.93 29.07
N LEU A 97 -22.41 31.73 29.93
CA LEU A 97 -23.01 30.42 30.17
C LEU A 97 -23.79 29.93 28.95
N ALA A 98 -24.52 30.83 28.27
CA ALA A 98 -25.17 30.53 27.00
C ALA A 98 -24.14 30.21 25.90
N GLN A 99 -23.04 30.96 25.84
CA GLN A 99 -21.98 30.77 24.87
C GLN A 99 -21.22 29.46 25.10
N GLN A 100 -20.90 29.13 26.36
CA GLN A 100 -20.32 27.85 26.73
C GLN A 100 -21.28 26.69 26.50
N ALA A 101 -22.59 26.87 26.71
CA ALA A 101 -23.59 25.85 26.42
C ALA A 101 -23.69 25.57 24.91
N ASP A 102 -23.65 26.60 24.07
CA ASP A 102 -23.60 26.46 22.62
C ASP A 102 -22.29 25.82 22.15
N GLU A 103 -21.16 26.17 22.76
CA GLU A 103 -19.86 25.57 22.46
C GLU A 103 -19.80 24.10 22.89
N LEU A 104 -20.33 23.75 24.07
CA LEU A 104 -20.47 22.36 24.52
C LEU A 104 -21.36 21.56 23.58
N LYS A 105 -22.46 22.15 23.12
CA LYS A 105 -23.37 21.51 22.17
C LYS A 105 -22.66 21.26 20.84
N LYS A 106 -21.94 22.25 20.32
CA LYS A 106 -21.19 22.12 19.07
C LYS A 106 -20.07 21.08 19.16
N VAL A 107 -19.32 21.05 20.27
CA VAL A 107 -18.29 20.04 20.54
C VAL A 107 -18.92 18.65 20.70
N SER A 108 -20.10 18.55 21.34
CA SER A 108 -20.84 17.30 21.45
C SER A 108 -21.31 16.80 20.08
N ASP A 109 -21.82 17.68 19.23
CA ASP A 109 -22.27 17.35 17.87
C ASP A 109 -21.06 16.92 17.00
N GLU A 110 -19.94 17.64 17.07
CA GLU A 110 -18.69 17.28 16.38
C GLU A 110 -18.12 15.95 16.86
N LYS A 111 -18.15 15.69 18.18
CA LYS A 111 -17.74 14.40 18.75
C LYS A 111 -18.61 13.26 18.25
N THR A 112 -19.93 13.47 18.20
CA THR A 112 -20.88 12.47 17.70
C THR A 112 -20.65 12.18 16.21
N ALA A 113 -20.38 13.21 15.41
CA ALA A 113 -20.03 13.06 14.00
C ALA A 113 -18.68 12.33 13.81
N GLN A 114 -17.71 12.61 14.68
CA GLN A 114 -16.41 11.96 14.66
C GLN A 114 -16.50 10.48 15.08
N ASP A 115 -17.26 10.16 16.13
CA ASP A 115 -17.54 8.79 16.57
C ASP A 115 -18.25 7.99 15.47
N THR A 116 -19.21 8.60 14.77
CA THR A 116 -19.89 7.97 13.62
C THR A 116 -18.90 7.67 12.48
N LYS A 117 -17.96 8.59 12.23
CA LYS A 117 -16.92 8.41 11.20
C LYS A 117 -15.91 7.34 11.59
N VAL A 118 -15.52 7.28 12.85
CA VAL A 118 -14.64 6.23 13.39
C VAL A 118 -15.32 4.88 13.26
N GLN A 119 -16.59 4.76 13.66
CA GLN A 119 -17.35 3.52 13.53
C GLN A 119 -17.52 3.08 12.06
N ALA A 120 -17.75 4.03 11.15
CA ALA A 120 -17.82 3.75 9.72
C ALA A 120 -16.47 3.28 9.14
N LEU A 121 -15.36 3.89 9.58
CA LEU A 121 -14.00 3.49 9.19
C LEU A 121 -13.62 2.13 9.77
N GLU A 122 -13.96 1.85 11.04
CA GLU A 122 -13.77 0.55 11.68
C GLU A 122 -14.55 -0.54 10.94
N SER A 123 -15.82 -0.29 10.59
CA SER A 123 -16.62 -1.22 9.79
C SER A 123 -16.04 -1.44 8.38
N GLN A 124 -15.47 -0.40 7.76
CA GLN A 124 -14.77 -0.53 6.49
C GLN A 124 -13.49 -1.36 6.61
N ILE A 125 -12.72 -1.17 7.69
CA ILE A 125 -11.50 -1.94 7.96
C ILE A 125 -11.85 -3.40 8.24
N GLU A 126 -12.90 -3.68 9.01
CA GLU A 126 -13.42 -5.03 9.26
C GLU A 126 -13.89 -5.70 7.96
N GLY A 127 -14.58 -4.94 7.10
CA GLY A 127 -15.00 -5.39 5.77
C GLY A 127 -13.82 -5.71 4.87
N MET A 128 -12.84 -4.81 4.78
CA MET A 128 -11.61 -5.05 3.99
C MET A 128 -10.79 -6.22 4.56
N LYS A 129 -10.76 -6.41 5.88
CA LYS A 129 -10.05 -7.52 6.52
C LYS A 129 -10.75 -8.86 6.29
N THR A 130 -12.08 -8.89 6.30
CA THR A 130 -12.86 -10.09 5.98
C THR A 130 -12.79 -10.41 4.49
N GLU A 131 -12.81 -9.42 3.59
CA GLU A 131 -12.54 -9.61 2.16
C GLU A 131 -11.11 -10.11 1.89
N ALA A 132 -10.10 -9.55 2.57
CA ALA A 132 -8.72 -10.01 2.46
C ALA A 132 -8.53 -11.43 3.02
N ALA A 133 -9.22 -11.78 4.11
CA ALA A 133 -9.21 -13.12 4.68
C ALA A 133 -9.94 -14.12 3.76
N ALA A 134 -11.09 -13.75 3.20
CA ALA A 134 -11.80 -14.57 2.22
C ALA A 134 -10.98 -14.75 0.93
N ALA A 135 -10.26 -13.72 0.47
CA ALA A 135 -9.33 -13.82 -0.65
C ALA A 135 -8.11 -14.71 -0.32
N ALA A 136 -7.68 -14.77 0.94
CA ALA A 136 -6.62 -15.68 1.39
C ALA A 136 -7.12 -17.13 1.53
N GLU A 137 -8.36 -17.35 1.99
CA GLU A 137 -8.97 -18.68 2.12
C GLU A 137 -9.36 -19.27 0.75
N VAL A 138 -9.83 -18.45 -0.20
CA VAL A 138 -10.04 -18.88 -1.61
C VAL A 138 -8.73 -19.30 -2.29
N ASN A 139 -7.58 -18.79 -1.84
CA ASN A 139 -6.25 -19.25 -2.30
C ASN A 139 -5.75 -20.52 -1.59
N THR A 140 -6.43 -20.99 -0.54
CA THR A 140 -6.00 -22.15 0.25
C THR A 140 -6.91 -23.37 0.05
N GLU A 141 -8.16 -23.18 -0.38
CA GLU A 141 -9.13 -24.27 -0.61
C GLU A 141 -9.57 -24.48 -2.07
N ALA A 142 -8.96 -23.80 -3.04
CA ALA A 142 -8.96 -24.33 -4.40
C ALA A 142 -8.00 -25.52 -4.40
N THR A 143 -8.53 -26.74 -4.52
CA THR A 143 -7.79 -27.98 -4.84
C THR A 143 -6.43 -27.66 -5.42
N GLU A 144 -5.34 -27.81 -4.64
CA GLU A 144 -4.00 -27.39 -5.07
C GLU A 144 -3.73 -28.01 -6.44
N ASP A 145 -3.81 -27.18 -7.48
CA ASP A 145 -3.37 -27.60 -8.80
C ASP A 145 -1.88 -27.93 -8.61
N PRO A 146 -1.43 -29.18 -8.83
CA PRO A 146 -0.03 -29.55 -8.70
C PRO A 146 0.88 -28.59 -9.48
N TYR A 147 0.37 -27.96 -10.53
CA TYR A 147 1.04 -26.91 -11.27
C TYR A 147 1.23 -25.61 -10.48
N GLN A 148 0.22 -25.12 -9.77
CA GLN A 148 0.30 -23.90 -8.95
C GLN A 148 1.34 -24.04 -7.83
N LYS A 149 1.41 -25.24 -7.23
CA LYS A 149 2.42 -25.59 -6.22
C LYS A 149 3.84 -25.55 -6.81
N GLN A 150 4.03 -26.12 -8.00
CA GLN A 150 5.31 -26.06 -8.71
C GLN A 150 5.74 -24.63 -9.03
N VAL A 151 4.82 -23.77 -9.48
CA VAL A 151 5.11 -22.35 -9.75
C VAL A 151 5.52 -21.63 -8.47
N THR A 152 4.84 -21.91 -7.36
CA THR A 152 5.14 -21.33 -6.04
C THR A 152 6.51 -21.77 -5.52
N ASP A 153 6.86 -23.04 -5.65
CA ASP A 153 8.16 -23.57 -5.23
C ASP A 153 9.30 -23.03 -6.09
N LEU A 154 9.08 -22.87 -7.40
CA LEU A 154 10.02 -22.18 -8.29
C LEU A 154 10.22 -20.73 -7.88
N ALA A 155 9.15 -19.99 -7.56
CA ALA A 155 9.26 -18.62 -7.09
C ALA A 155 10.06 -18.51 -5.80
N LYS A 156 9.86 -19.43 -4.84
CA LYS A 156 10.68 -19.50 -3.61
C LYS A 156 12.15 -19.79 -3.91
N LEU A 157 12.43 -20.71 -4.84
CA LEU A 157 13.78 -21.04 -5.26
C LEU A 157 14.50 -19.83 -5.85
N TYR A 158 13.87 -19.12 -6.78
CA TYR A 158 14.46 -17.92 -7.39
C TYR A 158 14.60 -16.77 -6.39
N ALA A 159 13.65 -16.60 -5.47
CA ALA A 159 13.71 -15.60 -4.40
C ALA A 159 14.83 -15.88 -3.38
N GLY A 160 15.14 -17.16 -3.12
CA GLY A 160 16.24 -17.56 -2.24
C GLY A 160 17.64 -17.38 -2.85
N MET A 161 17.73 -17.13 -4.15
CA MET A 161 18.99 -16.87 -4.84
C MET A 161 19.36 -15.39 -4.83
N LYS A 162 20.65 -15.10 -4.98
CA LYS A 162 21.11 -13.72 -5.23
C LYS A 162 20.49 -13.21 -6.52
N ALA A 163 19.86 -12.03 -6.48
CA ALA A 163 19.16 -11.45 -7.63
C ALA A 163 20.00 -11.40 -8.93
N SER A 164 21.29 -11.10 -8.80
CA SER A 164 22.23 -11.06 -9.94
C SER A 164 22.49 -12.43 -10.60
N LYS A 165 22.08 -13.53 -9.96
CA LYS A 165 22.15 -14.90 -10.49
C LYS A 165 20.77 -15.38 -10.94
N ALA A 166 19.72 -15.04 -10.20
CA ALA A 166 18.35 -15.37 -10.55
C ALA A 166 17.89 -14.68 -11.85
N ALA A 167 18.17 -13.38 -11.99
CA ALA A 167 17.77 -12.57 -13.15
C ALA A 167 18.20 -13.18 -14.50
N PRO A 168 19.49 -13.48 -14.76
CA PRO A 168 19.89 -14.06 -16.03
C PRO A 168 19.34 -15.47 -16.27
N ILE A 169 19.02 -16.24 -15.22
CA ILE A 169 18.37 -17.55 -15.38
C ILE A 169 16.90 -17.35 -15.80
N MET A 170 16.18 -16.45 -15.14
CA MET A 170 14.78 -16.14 -15.45
C MET A 170 14.63 -15.52 -16.83
N GLU A 171 15.58 -14.69 -17.26
CA GLU A 171 15.62 -14.12 -18.59
C GLU A 171 15.75 -15.15 -19.72
N ASN A 172 16.23 -16.35 -19.39
CA ASN A 172 16.26 -17.48 -20.30
C ASN A 172 14.97 -18.30 -20.26
N LEU A 173 13.91 -17.84 -19.58
CA LEU A 173 12.55 -18.39 -19.66
C LEU A 173 11.73 -17.63 -20.71
N THR A 174 10.50 -18.06 -20.97
CA THR A 174 9.55 -17.25 -21.74
C THR A 174 8.99 -16.11 -20.88
N THR A 175 8.50 -15.03 -21.50
CA THR A 175 7.90 -13.92 -20.76
C THR A 175 6.69 -14.37 -19.94
N GLU A 176 5.92 -15.30 -20.46
CA GLU A 176 4.74 -15.89 -19.83
C GLU A 176 5.11 -16.71 -18.58
N GLU A 177 6.15 -17.55 -18.65
CA GLU A 177 6.67 -18.28 -17.48
C GLU A 177 7.23 -17.33 -16.42
N MET A 178 7.93 -16.27 -16.83
CA MET A 178 8.42 -15.25 -15.90
C MET A 178 7.26 -14.56 -15.17
N VAL A 179 6.22 -14.16 -15.90
CA VAL A 179 5.05 -13.49 -15.32
C VAL A 179 4.36 -14.38 -14.28
N GLN A 180 4.22 -15.69 -14.55
CA GLN A 180 3.69 -16.64 -13.58
C GLN A 180 4.53 -16.74 -12.30
N ILE A 181 5.86 -16.87 -12.46
CA ILE A 181 6.76 -16.97 -11.30
C ILE A 181 6.72 -15.66 -10.50
N PHE A 182 6.71 -14.51 -11.18
CA PHE A 182 6.61 -13.23 -10.52
C PHE A 182 5.25 -13.00 -9.88
N SER A 183 4.13 -13.50 -10.40
CA SER A 183 2.81 -13.26 -9.83
C SER A 183 2.69 -13.78 -8.39
N VAL A 184 3.33 -14.91 -8.09
CA VAL A 184 3.36 -15.53 -6.74
C VAL A 184 4.59 -15.16 -5.91
N MET A 185 5.52 -14.37 -6.45
CA MET A 185 6.75 -13.96 -5.75
C MET A 185 6.52 -12.71 -4.90
N ASN A 186 7.15 -12.67 -3.72
CA ASN A 186 7.10 -11.50 -2.84
C ASN A 186 7.70 -10.23 -3.50
N LYS A 187 7.22 -9.06 -3.08
CA LYS A 187 7.55 -7.76 -3.68
C LYS A 187 9.03 -7.41 -3.62
N ALA A 188 9.71 -7.75 -2.51
CA ALA A 188 11.12 -7.45 -2.32
C ALA A 188 12.00 -8.23 -3.31
N SER A 189 11.78 -9.54 -3.43
CA SER A 189 12.52 -10.41 -4.35
C SER A 189 12.22 -10.07 -5.80
N LYS A 190 10.95 -9.80 -6.12
CA LYS A 190 10.51 -9.33 -7.44
C LYS A 190 11.25 -8.07 -7.86
N THR A 191 11.32 -7.07 -6.99
CA THR A 191 12.01 -5.81 -7.27
C THR A 191 13.51 -6.04 -7.46
N ALA A 192 14.15 -6.75 -6.53
CA ALA A 192 15.59 -7.02 -6.60
C ALA A 192 15.98 -7.78 -7.88
N ILE A 193 15.16 -8.74 -8.32
CA ILE A 193 15.41 -9.51 -9.55
C ILE A 193 15.18 -8.62 -10.79
N LEU A 194 14.07 -7.89 -10.87
CA LEU A 194 13.78 -6.99 -12.00
C LEU A 194 14.87 -5.91 -12.17
N GLU A 195 15.45 -5.41 -11.07
CA GLU A 195 16.58 -4.48 -11.11
C GLU A 195 17.85 -5.05 -11.73
N LYS A 196 18.00 -6.39 -11.72
CA LYS A 196 19.17 -7.09 -12.28
C LYS A 196 18.89 -7.70 -13.65
N MET A 197 17.69 -7.50 -14.19
CA MET A 197 17.32 -7.95 -15.52
C MET A 197 17.63 -6.92 -16.59
N ASP A 198 17.63 -7.35 -17.85
CA ASP A 198 17.59 -6.49 -19.01
C ASP A 198 16.36 -5.56 -18.96
N PRO A 199 16.53 -4.23 -19.12
CA PRO A 199 15.43 -3.26 -19.00
C PRO A 199 14.24 -3.53 -19.92
N LYS A 200 14.49 -4.05 -21.13
CA LYS A 200 13.42 -4.34 -22.10
C LYS A 200 12.61 -5.55 -21.65
N LYS A 201 13.29 -6.62 -21.22
CA LYS A 201 12.61 -7.81 -20.69
C LYS A 201 11.83 -7.49 -19.41
N ALA A 202 12.39 -6.69 -18.50
CA ALA A 202 11.71 -6.28 -17.28
C ALA A 202 10.44 -5.47 -17.57
N ALA A 203 10.46 -4.58 -18.57
CA ALA A 203 9.29 -3.84 -19.03
C ALA A 203 8.21 -4.78 -19.60
N ASP A 204 8.59 -5.72 -20.48
CA ASP A 204 7.66 -6.67 -21.09
C ASP A 204 6.96 -7.55 -20.04
N VAL A 205 7.71 -8.04 -19.04
CA VAL A 205 7.17 -8.81 -17.92
C VAL A 205 6.21 -7.97 -17.08
N THR A 206 6.56 -6.71 -16.78
CA THR A 206 5.73 -5.83 -15.95
C THR A 206 4.42 -5.45 -16.64
N ILE A 207 4.46 -5.21 -17.97
CA ILE A 207 3.25 -4.98 -18.77
C ILE A 207 2.35 -6.20 -18.70
N LYS A 208 2.88 -7.39 -18.98
CA LYS A 208 2.06 -8.62 -18.95
C LYS A 208 1.53 -8.93 -17.56
N LEU A 209 2.29 -8.67 -16.50
CA LEU A 209 1.85 -8.86 -15.13
C LEU A 209 0.64 -7.98 -14.77
N LYS A 210 0.51 -6.80 -15.40
CA LYS A 210 -0.67 -5.93 -15.26
C LYS A 210 -1.89 -6.44 -16.03
N GLU A 211 -1.68 -7.09 -17.18
CA GLU A 211 -2.77 -7.52 -18.08
C GLU A 211 -3.36 -8.90 -17.73
N THR A 212 -2.68 -9.71 -16.92
CA THR A 212 -3.14 -11.07 -16.58
C THR A 212 -4.09 -11.08 -15.38
N THR A 213 -5.34 -11.50 -15.58
CA THR A 213 -6.40 -11.53 -14.55
C THR A 213 -6.76 -12.93 -14.03
N SER A 214 -6.30 -14.03 -14.66
CA SER A 214 -6.65 -15.41 -14.28
C SER A 214 -5.43 -16.35 -14.27
N SER A 215 -5.30 -17.20 -13.24
CA SER A 215 -4.17 -18.14 -13.05
C SER A 215 -4.14 -19.27 -14.08
N SER A 216 -5.29 -19.81 -14.46
CA SER A 216 -5.40 -20.86 -15.49
C SER A 216 -5.04 -20.34 -16.88
N ASP A 217 -5.40 -19.11 -17.21
CA ASP A 217 -5.05 -18.48 -18.50
C ASP A 217 -3.54 -18.23 -18.58
N MET A 218 -2.92 -17.83 -17.46
CA MET A 218 -1.46 -17.74 -17.38
C MET A 218 -0.81 -19.11 -17.60
N ALA A 219 -1.31 -20.18 -16.97
CA ALA A 219 -0.82 -21.57 -17.13
C ALA A 219 -0.77 -21.99 -18.59
N ILE A 220 -1.89 -21.82 -19.29
CA ILE A 220 -2.04 -22.19 -20.70
C ILE A 220 -1.13 -21.33 -21.58
N ALA A 221 -1.07 -20.03 -21.35
CA ALA A 221 -0.23 -19.12 -22.13
C ALA A 221 1.27 -19.44 -21.99
N ALA A 222 1.73 -19.77 -20.78
CA ALA A 222 3.12 -20.16 -20.55
C ALA A 222 3.47 -21.49 -21.21
N LEU A 223 2.59 -22.50 -21.10
CA LEU A 223 2.80 -23.79 -21.76
C LEU A 223 2.85 -23.63 -23.28
N GLN A 224 1.95 -22.85 -23.88
CA GLN A 224 1.97 -22.57 -25.31
C GLN A 224 3.21 -21.78 -25.74
N SER A 225 3.64 -20.79 -24.95
CA SER A 225 4.84 -20.00 -25.23
C SER A 225 6.09 -20.86 -25.16
N ARG A 226 6.19 -21.74 -24.15
CA ARG A 226 7.27 -22.71 -24.04
C ARG A 226 7.28 -23.70 -25.18
N LEU A 227 6.13 -24.27 -25.56
CA LEU A 227 6.04 -25.12 -26.75
C LEU A 227 6.51 -24.39 -28.01
N LYS A 228 6.19 -23.11 -28.18
CA LYS A 228 6.70 -22.28 -29.29
C LYS A 228 8.19 -22.02 -29.19
N LYS A 229 8.74 -21.82 -28.00
CA LYS A 229 10.17 -21.60 -27.78
C LYS A 229 10.98 -22.89 -28.03
N GLU A 230 10.50 -24.02 -27.52
CA GLU A 230 11.10 -25.34 -27.73
C GLU A 230 10.98 -25.77 -29.21
N ALA A 231 9.83 -25.52 -29.84
CA ALA A 231 9.66 -25.71 -31.28
C ALA A 231 10.55 -24.75 -32.09
N GLY A 232 10.72 -23.50 -31.62
CA GLY A 232 11.57 -22.47 -32.22
C GLY A 232 13.07 -22.68 -32.06
N THR A 233 13.51 -23.69 -31.29
CA THR A 233 14.92 -24.16 -31.32
C THR A 233 15.24 -24.92 -32.61
N THR A 234 14.22 -25.20 -33.43
CA THR A 234 14.37 -25.58 -34.84
C THR A 234 13.74 -24.48 -35.68
N GLN A 235 14.58 -23.66 -36.33
CA GLN A 235 14.23 -22.60 -37.28
C GLN A 235 13.94 -21.20 -36.72
N THR A 236 14.95 -20.36 -36.90
CA THR A 236 14.85 -18.95 -37.24
C THR A 236 13.70 -18.66 -38.21
N THR A 237 12.62 -17.99 -37.80
CA THR A 237 11.83 -17.17 -38.75
C THR A 237 11.15 -15.97 -38.10
N LYS A 238 11.45 -14.83 -38.72
CA LYS A 238 10.80 -13.53 -38.57
C LYS A 238 9.31 -13.68 -38.86
N THR A 239 8.49 -13.04 -38.03
CA THR A 239 7.10 -12.68 -38.31
C THR A 239 6.99 -12.13 -39.73
N SER A 240 6.51 -12.94 -40.67
CA SER A 240 6.19 -12.51 -42.03
C SER A 240 4.76 -12.95 -42.30
N ALA A 241 3.92 -12.00 -42.68
CA ALA A 241 2.49 -12.15 -42.96
C ALA A 241 2.17 -13.03 -44.20
N ASN A 242 3.02 -14.00 -44.53
CA ASN A 242 2.81 -14.97 -45.59
C ASN A 242 2.56 -16.36 -45.00
N LEU A 243 1.85 -17.21 -45.74
CA LEU A 243 1.69 -18.63 -45.41
C LEU A 243 3.09 -19.26 -45.30
N ASP A 244 3.55 -19.49 -44.07
CA ASP A 244 4.85 -20.08 -43.81
C ASP A 244 4.87 -21.56 -44.26
N LYS A 245 6.08 -22.10 -44.47
CA LYS A 245 6.31 -23.45 -45.02
C LYS A 245 5.56 -24.54 -44.24
N GLU A 246 5.48 -24.41 -42.93
CA GLU A 246 4.74 -25.34 -42.06
C GLU A 246 3.24 -25.32 -42.34
N LYS A 247 2.64 -24.13 -42.49
CA LYS A 247 1.22 -23.97 -42.80
C LYS A 247 0.87 -24.47 -44.20
N LEU A 248 1.78 -24.28 -45.16
CA LEU A 248 1.67 -24.85 -46.51
C LEU A 248 1.69 -26.38 -46.46
N ASN A 249 2.68 -26.98 -45.80
CA ASN A 249 2.74 -28.44 -45.66
C ASN A 249 1.49 -28.99 -44.98
N GLN A 250 1.01 -28.35 -43.90
CA GLN A 250 -0.20 -28.76 -43.19
C GLN A 250 -1.45 -28.69 -44.08
N THR A 251 -1.60 -27.60 -44.85
CA THR A 251 -2.76 -27.41 -45.75
C THR A 251 -2.85 -28.53 -46.77
N PHE A 252 -1.75 -28.82 -47.48
CA PHE A 252 -1.73 -29.88 -48.50
C PHE A 252 -1.71 -31.29 -47.91
N SER A 253 -1.23 -31.49 -46.68
CA SER A 253 -1.35 -32.77 -45.97
C SER A 253 -2.78 -33.07 -45.52
N SER A 254 -3.56 -32.03 -45.20
CA SER A 254 -4.97 -32.15 -44.80
C SER A 254 -5.96 -32.22 -45.98
N MET A 255 -5.49 -31.86 -47.18
CA MET A 255 -6.28 -31.89 -48.41
C MET A 255 -6.20 -33.27 -49.07
N THR A 256 -7.28 -33.73 -49.70
CA THR A 256 -7.22 -34.99 -50.46
C THR A 256 -6.27 -34.86 -51.66
N PRO A 257 -5.49 -35.90 -52.01
CA PRO A 257 -4.53 -35.82 -53.11
C PRO A 257 -5.15 -35.43 -54.45
N ALA A 258 -6.39 -35.84 -54.72
CA ALA A 258 -7.11 -35.51 -55.96
C ALA A 258 -7.46 -34.02 -56.05
N ASN A 259 -7.93 -33.42 -54.95
CA ASN A 259 -8.24 -31.98 -54.92
C ASN A 259 -6.98 -31.13 -55.00
N ALA A 260 -5.93 -31.55 -54.31
CA ALA A 260 -4.63 -30.90 -54.39
C ALA A 260 -4.07 -30.97 -55.82
N ALA A 261 -4.16 -32.12 -56.50
CA ALA A 261 -3.72 -32.28 -57.87
C ALA A 261 -4.46 -31.37 -58.85
N SER A 262 -5.79 -31.26 -58.71
CA SER A 262 -6.60 -30.36 -59.54
C SER A 262 -6.22 -28.89 -59.33
N LEU A 263 -6.14 -28.46 -58.06
CA LEU A 263 -5.77 -27.09 -57.70
C LEU A 263 -4.37 -26.72 -58.20
N LEU A 264 -3.39 -27.60 -57.97
CA LEU A 264 -2.00 -27.37 -58.37
C LEU A 264 -1.83 -27.44 -59.89
N GLY A 265 -2.63 -28.25 -60.58
CA GLY A 265 -2.68 -28.29 -62.05
C GLY A 265 -3.15 -26.97 -62.66
N GLU A 266 -4.25 -26.41 -62.15
CA GLU A 266 -4.72 -25.08 -62.59
C GLU A 266 -3.75 -23.97 -62.17
N MET A 267 -3.21 -24.05 -60.96
CA MET A 267 -2.24 -23.06 -60.49
C MET A 267 -0.93 -23.13 -61.28
N TYR A 268 -0.55 -24.28 -61.83
CA TYR A 268 0.65 -24.38 -62.68
C TYR A 268 0.50 -23.57 -63.96
N LYS A 269 -0.71 -23.45 -64.50
CA LYS A 269 -0.99 -22.62 -65.69
C LYS A 269 -0.81 -21.12 -65.40
N ILE A 270 -1.04 -20.69 -64.14
CA ILE A 270 -0.97 -19.29 -63.71
C ILE A 270 0.40 -18.94 -63.12
N SER A 271 0.97 -19.82 -62.31
CA SER A 271 2.19 -19.59 -61.53
C SER A 271 2.96 -20.89 -61.30
N PRO A 272 3.75 -21.34 -62.29
CA PRO A 272 4.55 -22.56 -62.19
C PRO A 272 5.51 -22.58 -60.99
N ASP A 273 6.15 -21.45 -60.67
CA ASP A 273 7.14 -21.35 -59.59
C ASP A 273 6.52 -21.54 -58.20
N LYS A 274 5.28 -21.08 -58.02
CA LYS A 274 4.55 -21.28 -56.76
C LYS A 274 4.20 -22.74 -56.56
N VAL A 275 3.81 -23.45 -57.62
CA VAL A 275 3.56 -24.90 -57.57
C VAL A 275 4.84 -25.65 -57.21
N VAL A 276 5.97 -25.32 -57.83
CA VAL A 276 7.27 -25.94 -57.51
C VAL A 276 7.66 -25.66 -56.06
N THR A 277 7.46 -24.43 -55.57
CA THR A 277 7.73 -24.06 -54.17
C THR A 277 6.88 -24.87 -53.20
N ILE A 278 5.58 -25.01 -53.49
CA ILE A 278 4.65 -25.80 -52.68
C ILE A 278 5.04 -27.28 -52.69
N MET A 279 5.32 -27.84 -53.86
CA MET A 279 5.77 -29.23 -54.02
C MET A 279 7.13 -29.51 -53.37
N ASN A 280 7.98 -28.49 -53.18
CA ASN A 280 9.22 -28.58 -52.40
C ASN A 280 9.02 -28.43 -50.89
N THR A 281 7.88 -27.90 -50.46
CA THR A 281 7.57 -27.62 -49.06
C THR A 281 6.79 -28.75 -48.40
N VAL A 282 5.97 -29.46 -49.17
CA VAL A 282 5.22 -30.62 -48.66
C VAL A 282 6.13 -31.83 -48.42
N SER A 283 5.74 -32.70 -47.50
CA SER A 283 6.47 -33.96 -47.23
C SER A 283 6.55 -34.86 -48.46
N ASP A 284 7.55 -35.75 -48.51
CA ASP A 284 7.76 -36.69 -49.61
C ASP A 284 6.53 -37.56 -49.89
N SER A 285 5.85 -38.03 -48.84
CA SER A 285 4.64 -38.85 -48.92
C SER A 285 3.45 -38.10 -49.53
N VAL A 286 3.26 -36.83 -49.13
CA VAL A 286 2.20 -35.98 -49.68
C VAL A 286 2.51 -35.61 -51.13
N ARG A 287 3.78 -35.28 -51.42
CA ARG A 287 4.27 -34.98 -52.77
C ARG A 287 4.05 -36.15 -53.72
N SER A 288 4.41 -37.37 -53.33
CA SER A 288 4.23 -38.56 -54.17
C SER A 288 2.75 -38.85 -54.43
N SER A 289 1.90 -38.68 -53.42
CA SER A 289 0.45 -38.90 -53.55
C SER A 289 -0.19 -37.88 -54.49
N ILE A 290 0.19 -36.61 -54.37
CA ILE A 290 -0.28 -35.54 -55.25
C ILE A 290 0.22 -35.77 -56.69
N LEU A 291 1.51 -36.05 -56.89
CA LEU A 291 2.06 -36.32 -58.23
C LEU A 291 1.41 -37.55 -58.88
N GLY A 292 1.02 -38.56 -58.09
CA GLY A 292 0.26 -39.71 -58.57
C GLY A 292 -1.10 -39.31 -59.15
N GLU A 293 -1.87 -38.49 -58.44
CA GLU A 293 -3.15 -37.98 -58.94
C GLU A 293 -2.97 -36.97 -60.09
N MET A 294 -1.92 -36.13 -60.06
CA MET A 294 -1.60 -35.23 -61.17
C MET A 294 -1.26 -36.01 -62.45
N THR A 295 -0.56 -37.13 -62.34
CA THR A 295 -0.21 -37.98 -63.49
C THR A 295 -1.44 -38.60 -64.14
N LYS A 296 -2.46 -38.95 -63.35
CA LYS A 296 -3.74 -39.47 -63.87
C LYS A 296 -4.50 -38.42 -64.68
N ASN A 297 -4.38 -37.16 -64.30
CA ASN A 297 -5.09 -36.04 -64.95
C ASN A 297 -4.31 -35.49 -66.16
N ASP A 298 -3.00 -35.26 -66.01
CA ASP A 298 -2.11 -34.79 -67.07
C ASP A 298 -0.65 -35.22 -66.80
N SER A 299 -0.25 -36.33 -67.43
CA SER A 299 1.09 -36.89 -67.29
C SER A 299 2.19 -35.98 -67.88
N ALA A 300 1.87 -35.19 -68.92
CA ALA A 300 2.83 -34.30 -69.57
C ALA A 300 3.12 -33.06 -68.72
N GLN A 301 2.09 -32.43 -68.13
CA GLN A 301 2.30 -31.36 -67.15
C GLN A 301 3.02 -31.87 -65.90
N THR A 302 2.68 -33.06 -65.42
CA THR A 302 3.31 -33.64 -64.23
C THR A 302 4.81 -33.88 -64.44
N ALA A 303 5.20 -34.40 -65.61
CA ALA A 303 6.61 -34.56 -65.97
C ALA A 303 7.37 -33.22 -65.97
N LYS A 304 6.75 -32.13 -66.45
CA LYS A 304 7.35 -30.78 -66.41
C LYS A 304 7.53 -30.26 -64.99
N ILE A 305 6.58 -30.54 -64.09
CA ILE A 305 6.67 -30.17 -62.67
C ILE A 305 7.82 -30.94 -62.00
N VAL A 306 7.88 -32.26 -62.19
CA VAL A 306 8.93 -33.11 -61.61
C VAL A 306 10.32 -32.71 -62.12
N ASN A 307 10.46 -32.40 -63.41
CA ASN A 307 11.72 -31.92 -63.96
C ASN A 307 12.20 -30.61 -63.27
N ARG A 308 11.27 -29.68 -63.00
CA ARG A 308 11.59 -28.44 -62.27
C ARG A 308 11.90 -28.69 -60.80
N LEU A 309 11.30 -29.70 -60.17
CA LEU A 309 11.59 -30.09 -58.79
C LEU A 309 12.98 -30.72 -58.63
N MET A 310 13.45 -31.46 -59.63
CA MET A 310 14.78 -32.09 -59.64
C MET A 310 15.94 -31.12 -59.89
N GLY A 311 15.63 -29.84 -60.11
CA GLY A 311 16.62 -28.78 -60.33
C GLY A 311 16.62 -28.32 -61.78
N ALA A 312 15.87 -27.24 -62.03
CA ALA A 312 16.15 -26.34 -63.14
C ALA A 312 16.76 -25.07 -62.56
N LYS A 313 18.02 -24.81 -62.90
CA LYS A 313 18.40 -23.44 -63.29
C LYS A 313 17.61 -23.07 -64.53
#